data_AF-A0A059XA89-F1
#
_entry.id   AF-A0A059XA89-F1
#
_cell.length_a   1.000
_cell.length_b   1.000
_cell.length_c   1.000
_cell.angle_alpha   90.00
_cell.angle_beta   90.00
_cell.angle_gamma   90.00
#
_symmetry.space_group_name_H-M   'P 1'
#
loop_
_entity.id
_entity.type
_entity.pdbx_description
1 polymer ?
#
loop_
_entity_poly.entity_id
_entity_poly.type
_entity_poly.pdbx_seq_one_letter_code
_entity_poly.pdbx_strand_id
1 'polypeptide(L)'
;MVNNAAIGQDSLHVHTSADHLAEIIQTNLTSPLILTRFVLRRMLAKGLKGRIVNITSICAQRGYPGLVAYSATKGGMDAATRSLARELGGRILANSVAPGFFASEMSAVLGQTQLDQIVRRTPTGHLTEPEDVLPVVRMLLLENTNINGQVLVVDGAASI
;
A
#
# COMPACT_ATOMS: atom_id res chain seq x y z
N MET A 1 5.73 -12.79 -1.74
CA MET A 1 6.49 -11.53 -1.89
C MET A 1 5.66 -10.41 -1.29
N VAL A 2 6.29 -9.51 -0.54
CA VAL A 2 5.61 -8.34 0.05
C VAL A 2 6.30 -7.08 -0.47
N ASN A 3 5.58 -6.26 -1.25
CA ASN A 3 6.06 -4.96 -1.70
C ASN A 3 5.70 -3.92 -0.64
N ASN A 4 6.62 -3.67 0.29
CA ASN A 4 6.42 -2.74 1.41
C ASN A 4 7.16 -1.40 1.24
N ALA A 5 8.32 -1.40 0.60
CA ALA A 5 9.17 -0.22 0.51
C ALA A 5 8.43 0.96 -0.14
N ALA A 6 8.51 2.12 0.51
CA ALA A 6 7.91 3.36 0.03
C ALA A 6 8.57 4.58 0.69
N ILE A 7 8.51 5.72 0.00
CA ILE A 7 8.78 7.04 0.56
C ILE A 7 7.51 7.89 0.56
N GLY A 8 7.42 8.82 1.52
CA GLY A 8 6.27 9.72 1.67
C GLY A 8 6.34 10.92 0.74
N GLN A 9 5.30 11.76 0.81
CA GLN A 9 5.31 13.12 0.30
C GLN A 9 5.01 14.05 1.48
N ASP A 10 5.76 15.14 1.60
CA ASP A 10 5.76 16.00 2.78
C ASP A 10 5.37 17.46 2.49
N SER A 11 4.89 17.73 1.26
CA SER A 11 4.62 19.08 0.77
C SER A 11 3.38 19.11 -0.11
N LEU A 12 2.69 20.26 -0.15
CA LEU A 12 1.64 20.50 -1.15
C LEU A 12 2.21 20.28 -2.55
N HIS A 13 1.40 19.71 -3.43
CA HIS A 13 1.84 19.32 -4.78
C HIS A 13 2.46 20.49 -5.56
N VAL A 14 1.94 21.70 -5.40
CA VAL A 14 2.46 22.94 -6.02
C VAL A 14 3.87 23.32 -5.54
N HIS A 15 4.36 22.74 -4.44
CA HIS A 15 5.68 22.96 -3.88
C HIS A 15 6.59 21.73 -4.00
N THR A 16 6.05 20.59 -4.46
CA THR A 16 6.81 19.37 -4.64
C THR A 16 7.62 19.46 -5.93
N SER A 17 8.96 19.33 -5.83
CA SER A 17 9.85 19.43 -6.99
C SER A 17 9.63 18.26 -7.97
N ALA A 18 9.92 18.49 -9.25
CA ALA A 18 9.84 17.45 -10.27
C ALA A 18 10.72 16.22 -9.95
N ASP A 19 11.92 16.47 -9.40
CA ASP A 19 12.85 15.40 -9.01
C ASP A 19 12.27 14.54 -7.87
N HIS A 20 11.67 15.17 -6.86
CA HIS A 20 11.06 14.43 -5.75
C HIS A 20 9.79 13.69 -6.20
N LEU A 21 8.99 14.28 -7.11
CA LEU A 21 7.87 13.57 -7.76
C LEU A 21 8.36 12.30 -8.48
N ALA A 22 9.45 12.41 -9.24
CA ALA A 22 10.04 11.28 -9.95
C ALA A 22 10.56 10.22 -8.97
N GLU A 23 11.19 10.62 -7.87
CA GLU A 23 11.67 9.72 -6.81
C GLU A 23 10.53 8.93 -6.15
N ILE A 24 9.42 9.60 -5.81
CA ILE A 24 8.22 8.98 -5.22
C ILE A 24 7.66 7.94 -6.20
N ILE A 25 7.46 8.31 -7.46
CA ILE A 25 6.94 7.41 -8.50
C ILE A 25 7.87 6.22 -8.70
N GLN A 26 9.17 6.47 -8.78
CA GLN A 26 10.18 5.45 -9.00
C GLN A 26 10.19 4.42 -7.86
N THR A 27 10.15 4.89 -6.61
CA THR A 27 10.24 4.03 -5.43
C THR A 27 8.94 3.29 -5.18
N ASN A 28 7.81 4.00 -5.20
CA ASN A 28 6.54 3.47 -4.72
C ASN A 28 5.74 2.70 -5.78
N LEU A 29 6.03 2.92 -7.07
CA LEU A 29 5.28 2.31 -8.19
C LEU A 29 6.20 1.57 -9.18
N THR A 30 7.17 2.26 -9.77
CA THR A 30 7.99 1.64 -10.84
C THR A 30 8.81 0.46 -10.31
N SER A 31 9.52 0.63 -9.20
CA SER A 31 10.35 -0.41 -8.59
C SER A 31 9.56 -1.66 -8.18
N PRO A 32 8.43 -1.58 -7.45
CA PRO A 32 7.66 -2.77 -7.11
C PRO A 32 7.06 -3.47 -8.34
N LEU A 33 6.67 -2.75 -9.40
CA LEU A 33 6.24 -3.38 -10.66
C LEU A 33 7.36 -4.18 -11.32
N ILE A 34 8.58 -3.61 -11.38
CA ILE A 34 9.76 -4.28 -11.92
C ILE A 34 10.13 -5.52 -11.09
N LEU A 35 10.19 -5.38 -9.77
CA LEU A 35 10.49 -6.50 -8.86
C LEU A 35 9.46 -7.62 -9.00
N THR A 36 8.17 -7.25 -9.02
CA THR A 36 7.07 -8.19 -9.22
C THR A 36 7.24 -8.94 -10.53
N ARG A 37 7.55 -8.25 -11.63
CA ARG A 37 7.82 -8.88 -12.92
C ARG A 37 8.94 -9.93 -12.84
N PHE A 38 10.06 -9.62 -12.19
CA PHE A 38 11.17 -10.58 -12.05
C PHE A 38 10.78 -11.81 -11.23
N VAL A 39 10.06 -11.61 -10.12
CA VAL A 39 9.57 -12.71 -9.28
C VAL A 39 8.58 -13.58 -10.05
N LEU A 40 7.61 -12.98 -10.73
CA LEU A 40 6.61 -13.69 -11.53
C LEU A 40 7.26 -14.52 -12.64
N ARG A 41 8.21 -13.95 -13.40
CA ARG A 41 8.94 -14.70 -14.44
C ARG A 41 9.59 -15.95 -13.88
N ARG A 42 10.24 -15.85 -12.72
CA ARG A 42 10.89 -17.00 -12.06
C ARG A 42 9.87 -18.02 -11.55
N MET A 43 8.78 -17.58 -10.93
CA MET A 43 7.75 -18.47 -10.40
C MET A 43 7.03 -19.23 -11.51
N LEU A 44 6.61 -18.54 -12.57
CA LEU A 44 5.93 -19.13 -13.71
C LEU A 44 6.81 -20.13 -14.46
N ALA A 45 8.08 -19.79 -14.71
CA ALA A 45 9.03 -20.71 -15.35
C ALA A 45 9.25 -22.01 -14.55
N LYS A 46 9.09 -21.96 -13.23
CA LYS A 46 9.21 -23.12 -12.34
C LYS A 46 7.87 -23.79 -12.01
N GLY A 47 6.75 -23.31 -12.56
CA GLY A 47 5.42 -23.82 -12.25
C GLY A 47 4.99 -23.63 -10.78
N LEU A 48 5.57 -22.67 -10.07
CA LEU A 48 5.31 -22.44 -8.65
C LEU A 48 3.99 -21.70 -8.42
N LYS A 49 3.35 -22.00 -7.30
CA LYS A 49 2.27 -21.19 -6.74
C LYS A 49 2.84 -20.12 -5.80
N GLY A 50 2.06 -19.10 -5.49
CA GLY A 50 2.41 -18.21 -4.39
C GLY A 50 1.50 -17.00 -4.22
N ARG A 51 2.04 -16.00 -3.52
CA ARG A 51 1.31 -14.83 -3.04
C ARG A 51 2.12 -13.55 -3.24
N ILE A 52 1.44 -12.52 -3.75
CA ILE A 52 1.94 -11.15 -3.82
C ILE A 52 1.06 -10.30 -2.90
N VAL A 53 1.69 -9.59 -1.96
CA VAL A 53 1.01 -8.62 -1.10
C VAL A 53 1.64 -7.26 -1.35
N ASN A 54 0.82 -6.30 -1.77
CA ASN A 54 1.24 -4.91 -1.96
C ASN A 54 0.80 -4.07 -0.75
N ILE A 55 1.74 -3.37 -0.11
CA ILE A 55 1.40 -2.44 0.97
C ILE A 55 1.11 -1.08 0.34
N THR A 56 -0.16 -0.71 0.39
CA THR A 56 -0.72 0.52 -0.16
C THR A 56 -1.06 1.49 0.96
N SER A 57 -2.15 2.24 0.86
CA SER A 57 -2.57 3.18 1.91
C SER A 57 -4.02 3.56 1.68
N ILE A 58 -4.73 3.91 2.76
CA ILE A 58 -6.02 4.60 2.65
C ILE A 58 -5.93 5.90 1.82
N CYS A 59 -4.74 6.50 1.71
CA CYS A 59 -4.51 7.68 0.86
C CYS A 59 -4.74 7.40 -0.64
N ALA A 60 -4.72 6.14 -1.08
CA ALA A 60 -5.08 5.76 -2.44
C ALA A 60 -6.59 5.86 -2.70
N GLN A 61 -7.39 5.67 -1.65
CA GLN A 61 -8.85 5.63 -1.70
C GLN A 61 -9.47 6.96 -1.28
N ARG A 62 -8.78 7.68 -0.38
CA ARG A 62 -9.16 8.98 0.16
C ARG A 62 -8.07 10.00 -0.12
N GLY A 63 -8.45 11.16 -0.64
CA GLY A 63 -7.52 12.25 -0.88
C GLY A 63 -7.13 12.96 0.42
N TYR A 64 -5.83 13.27 0.56
CA TYR A 64 -5.30 14.09 1.64
C TYR A 64 -4.38 15.19 1.07
N PRO A 65 -4.44 16.43 1.60
CA PRO A 65 -3.54 17.50 1.20
C PRO A 65 -2.08 17.09 1.39
N GLY A 66 -1.24 17.44 0.42
CA GLY A 66 0.19 17.14 0.46
C GLY A 66 0.60 15.72 0.10
N LEU A 67 -0.34 14.86 -0.30
CA LEU A 67 -0.05 13.44 -0.64
C LEU A 67 -0.37 13.08 -2.10
N VAL A 68 -0.48 14.04 -3.02
CA VAL A 68 -0.94 13.78 -4.40
C VAL A 68 -0.15 12.69 -5.12
N ALA A 69 1.19 12.79 -5.16
CA ALA A 69 2.03 11.80 -5.83
C ALA A 69 2.05 10.48 -5.05
N TYR A 70 2.14 10.55 -3.73
CA TYR A 70 2.06 9.36 -2.87
C TYR A 70 0.76 8.57 -3.11
N SER A 71 -0.40 9.22 -2.99
CA SER A 71 -1.72 8.68 -3.28
C SER A 71 -1.82 8.09 -4.68
N ALA A 72 -1.31 8.80 -5.69
CA ALA A 72 -1.30 8.31 -7.07
C ALA A 72 -0.49 7.00 -7.20
N THR A 73 0.68 6.90 -6.57
CA THR A 73 1.48 5.67 -6.61
C THR A 73 0.81 4.50 -5.91
N LYS A 74 0.18 4.74 -4.74
CA LYS A 74 -0.54 3.70 -4.01
C LYS A 74 -1.80 3.24 -4.75
N GLY A 75 -2.54 4.16 -5.37
CA GLY A 75 -3.68 3.81 -6.24
C GLY A 75 -3.26 3.07 -7.51
N GLY A 76 -2.10 3.41 -8.08
CA GLY A 76 -1.49 2.67 -9.18
C GLY A 76 -1.18 1.21 -8.80
N MET A 77 -0.66 0.99 -7.59
CA MET A 77 -0.42 -0.36 -7.07
C MET A 77 -1.72 -1.13 -6.83
N ASP A 78 -2.80 -0.49 -6.39
CA ASP A 78 -4.12 -1.13 -6.30
C ASP A 78 -4.66 -1.56 -7.66
N ALA A 79 -4.49 -0.72 -8.69
CA ALA A 79 -4.83 -1.10 -10.06
C ALA A 79 -3.98 -2.27 -10.56
N ALA A 80 -2.67 -2.24 -10.31
CA ALA A 80 -1.76 -3.32 -10.66
C ALA A 80 -2.14 -4.64 -9.97
N THR A 81 -2.50 -4.60 -8.68
CA THR A 81 -3.00 -5.76 -7.92
C THR A 81 -4.16 -6.44 -8.62
N ARG A 82 -5.18 -5.67 -9.06
CA ARG A 82 -6.35 -6.21 -9.76
C ARG A 82 -5.98 -6.84 -11.11
N SER A 83 -5.10 -6.20 -11.88
CA SER A 83 -4.62 -6.74 -13.15
C SER A 83 -3.85 -8.05 -12.97
N LEU A 84 -2.90 -8.08 -12.03
CA LEU A 84 -2.12 -9.28 -11.69
C LEU A 84 -3.02 -10.44 -11.26
N ALA A 85 -4.03 -10.16 -10.42
CA ALA A 85 -4.98 -11.17 -9.96
C ALA A 85 -5.72 -11.86 -11.11
N ARG A 86 -6.06 -11.11 -12.18
CA ARG A 86 -6.75 -11.65 -13.37
C ARG A 86 -5.81 -12.37 -14.32
N GLU A 87 -4.58 -11.89 -14.47
CA GLU A 87 -3.60 -12.42 -15.42
C GLU A 87 -3.01 -13.78 -14.98
N LEU A 88 -2.87 -14.01 -13.67
CA LEU A 88 -2.10 -15.15 -13.14
C LEU A 88 -2.91 -16.45 -12.92
N GLY A 89 -4.18 -16.47 -13.33
CA GLY A 89 -4.99 -17.69 -13.42
C GLY A 89 -5.10 -18.51 -12.13
N GLY A 90 -5.09 -17.85 -10.96
CA GLY A 90 -5.20 -18.50 -9.65
C GLY A 90 -3.94 -19.22 -9.17
N ARG A 91 -2.89 -19.32 -9.99
CA ARG A 91 -1.59 -19.90 -9.59
C ARG A 91 -0.87 -19.02 -8.57
N ILE A 92 -0.93 -17.71 -8.82
CA ILE A 92 -0.38 -16.68 -7.95
C ILE A 92 -1.53 -15.72 -7.65
N LEU A 93 -1.80 -15.51 -6.36
CA LEU A 93 -2.82 -14.56 -5.92
C LEU A 93 -2.14 -13.26 -5.51
N ALA A 94 -2.73 -12.13 -5.91
CA ALA A 94 -2.22 -10.80 -5.63
C ALA A 94 -3.28 -9.99 -4.89
N ASN A 95 -2.91 -9.40 -3.76
CA ASN A 95 -3.80 -8.54 -2.97
C ASN A 95 -3.03 -7.32 -2.45
N SER A 96 -3.76 -6.27 -2.13
CA SER A 96 -3.26 -5.08 -1.45
C SER A 96 -3.73 -5.08 0.00
N VAL A 97 -2.89 -4.54 0.89
CA VAL A 97 -3.31 -4.10 2.22
C VAL A 97 -3.17 -2.59 2.25
N ALA A 98 -4.19 -1.88 2.73
CA ALA A 98 -4.25 -0.42 2.79
C ALA A 98 -4.34 0.02 4.27
N PRO A 99 -3.19 0.23 4.94
CA PRO A 99 -3.20 0.70 6.31
C PRO A 99 -3.69 2.15 6.44
N GLY A 100 -4.16 2.48 7.64
CA GLY A 100 -4.35 3.84 8.12
C GLY A 100 -3.01 4.56 8.41
N PHE A 101 -3.10 5.68 9.12
CA PHE A 101 -1.91 6.43 9.54
C PHE A 101 -1.20 5.70 10.69
N PHE A 102 0.12 5.55 10.56
CA PHE A 102 1.00 5.03 11.61
C PHE A 102 1.67 6.17 12.39
N ALA A 103 2.08 5.92 13.62
CA ALA A 103 3.11 6.73 14.27
C ALA A 103 4.50 6.38 13.68
N SER A 104 4.87 7.01 12.57
CA SER A 104 6.15 6.77 11.88
C SER A 104 6.82 8.07 11.45
N GLU A 105 8.08 7.99 11.02
CA GLU A 105 8.81 9.12 10.42
C GLU A 105 8.03 9.75 9.25
N MET A 106 7.33 8.93 8.47
CA MET A 106 6.50 9.39 7.34
C MET A 106 5.29 10.23 7.80
N SER A 107 4.75 9.94 8.97
CA SER A 107 3.63 10.69 9.55
C SER A 107 4.07 11.85 10.43
N ALA A 108 5.37 11.94 10.78
CA ALA A 108 5.91 13.02 11.60
C ALA A 108 5.72 14.40 10.94
N VAL A 109 5.61 14.44 9.61
CA VAL A 109 5.35 15.64 8.81
C VAL A 109 3.98 16.27 9.11
N LEU A 110 2.98 15.46 9.49
CA LEU A 110 1.62 15.94 9.75
C LEU A 110 1.56 16.83 11.01
N GLY A 111 2.55 16.71 11.90
CA GLY A 111 2.56 17.39 13.19
C GLY A 111 1.52 16.82 14.17
N GLN A 112 1.75 17.03 15.47
CA GLN A 112 0.94 16.42 16.52
C GLN A 112 -0.56 16.76 16.41
N THR A 113 -0.89 18.01 16.04
CA THR A 113 -2.28 18.45 15.95
C THR A 113 -3.08 17.69 14.88
N GLN A 114 -2.48 17.37 13.73
CA GLN A 114 -3.17 16.60 12.69
C GLN A 114 -3.30 15.13 13.09
N LEU A 115 -2.27 14.56 13.73
CA LEU A 115 -2.32 13.20 14.27
C LEU A 115 -3.45 13.05 15.30
N ASP A 116 -3.57 14.00 16.24
CA ASP A 116 -4.65 14.00 17.24
C ASP A 116 -6.04 14.11 16.59
N GLN A 117 -6.17 14.88 15.51
CA GLN A 117 -7.42 14.97 14.75
C GLN A 117 -7.76 13.65 14.04
N ILE A 118 -6.76 12.97 13.49
CA ILE A 118 -6.93 11.64 12.89
C ILE A 118 -7.41 10.67 13.98
N VAL A 119 -6.74 10.62 15.13
CA VAL A 119 -7.12 9.76 16.26
C VAL A 119 -8.55 10.04 16.71
N ARG A 120 -8.93 11.33 16.92
CA ARG A 120 -10.28 11.71 17.35
C ARG A 120 -11.38 11.30 16.38
N ARG A 121 -11.07 11.24 15.08
CA ARG A 121 -12.03 10.83 14.04
C ARG A 121 -12.02 9.33 13.78
N THR A 122 -11.02 8.61 14.28
CA THR A 122 -10.89 7.16 14.11
C THR A 122 -11.77 6.48 15.16
N PRO A 123 -12.78 5.67 14.77
CA PRO A 123 -13.67 4.99 15.73
C PRO A 123 -12.96 4.13 16.79
N THR A 124 -11.83 3.49 16.46
CA THR A 124 -11.05 2.72 17.44
C THR A 124 -10.24 3.59 18.39
N GLY A 125 -10.13 4.89 18.15
CA GLY A 125 -9.51 5.86 19.05
C GLY A 125 -7.97 5.81 19.10
N HIS A 126 -7.32 5.18 18.13
CA HIS A 126 -5.86 5.14 18.02
C HIS A 126 -5.40 5.13 16.55
N LEU A 127 -4.12 5.46 16.32
CA LEU A 127 -3.47 5.29 15.02
C LEU A 127 -3.30 3.80 14.70
N THR A 128 -3.16 3.47 13.41
CA THR A 128 -2.85 2.10 13.01
C THR A 128 -1.45 1.74 13.45
N GLU A 129 -1.29 0.57 14.06
CA GLU A 129 0.00 0.05 14.49
C GLU A 129 0.43 -1.15 13.62
N PRO A 130 1.73 -1.49 13.53
CA PRO A 130 2.18 -2.66 12.79
C PRO A 130 1.47 -3.95 13.20
N GLU A 131 1.13 -4.09 14.47
CA GLU A 131 0.42 -5.22 15.07
C GLU A 131 -0.99 -5.38 14.51
N ASP A 132 -1.63 -4.31 14.02
CA ASP A 132 -2.94 -4.37 13.37
C ASP A 132 -2.83 -4.94 11.94
N VAL A 133 -1.72 -4.65 11.26
CA VAL A 133 -1.53 -4.98 9.83
C VAL A 133 -0.92 -6.36 9.62
N LEU A 134 0.00 -6.76 10.49
CA LEU A 134 0.73 -8.04 10.39
C LEU A 134 -0.19 -9.27 10.30
N PRO A 135 -1.29 -9.40 11.08
CA PRO A 135 -2.21 -10.52 10.97
C PRO A 135 -2.85 -10.64 9.57
N VAL A 136 -3.22 -9.51 8.96
CA VAL A 136 -3.83 -9.47 7.62
C VAL A 136 -2.81 -9.87 6.55
N VAL A 137 -1.59 -9.34 6.63
CA VAL A 137 -0.50 -9.73 5.71
C VAL A 137 -0.20 -11.22 5.83
N ARG A 138 -0.12 -11.76 7.06
CA ARG A 138 0.10 -13.20 7.29
C ARG A 138 -1.01 -14.03 6.68
N MET A 139 -2.28 -13.67 6.90
CA MET A 139 -3.43 -14.36 6.30
C MET A 139 -3.33 -14.41 4.76
N LEU A 140 -2.96 -13.30 4.12
CA LEU A 140 -2.82 -13.24 2.65
C LEU A 140 -1.63 -14.04 2.10
N LEU A 141 -0.64 -14.34 2.94
CA LEU A 141 0.49 -15.19 2.58
C LEU A 141 0.17 -16.69 2.72
N LEU A 142 -0.93 -17.07 3.37
CA LEU A 142 -1.36 -18.46 3.47
C LEU A 142 -1.92 -18.98 2.14
N GLU A 143 -1.80 -20.30 1.92
CA GLU A 143 -2.30 -20.95 0.70
C GLU A 143 -3.80 -21.28 0.73
N ASN A 144 -4.45 -21.17 1.89
CA ASN A 144 -5.82 -21.64 2.15
C ASN A 144 -6.93 -20.59 1.97
N THR A 145 -6.63 -19.49 1.28
CA THR A 145 -7.62 -18.44 0.96
C THR A 145 -7.78 -18.26 -0.54
N ASN A 146 -9.00 -17.92 -0.97
CA ASN A 146 -9.33 -17.52 -2.34
C ASN A 146 -9.50 -15.99 -2.48
N ILE A 147 -8.97 -15.21 -1.54
CA ILE A 147 -8.91 -13.75 -1.65
C ILE A 147 -7.91 -13.40 -2.75
N ASN A 148 -8.39 -12.73 -3.80
CA ASN A 148 -7.56 -12.34 -4.94
C ASN A 148 -8.07 -11.02 -5.55
N GLY A 149 -7.14 -10.12 -5.87
CA GLY A 149 -7.43 -8.81 -6.45
C GLY A 149 -8.05 -7.81 -5.47
N GLN A 150 -8.05 -8.09 -4.17
CA GLN A 150 -8.70 -7.25 -3.17
C GLN A 150 -7.76 -6.22 -2.57
N VAL A 151 -8.34 -5.09 -2.13
CA VAL A 151 -7.68 -4.09 -1.29
C VAL A 151 -8.30 -4.17 0.10
N LEU A 152 -7.53 -4.68 1.07
CA LEU A 152 -8.00 -4.86 2.45
C LEU A 152 -7.56 -3.66 3.28
N VAL A 153 -8.53 -2.85 3.73
CA VAL A 153 -8.29 -1.67 4.55
C VAL A 153 -8.10 -2.07 6.02
N VAL A 154 -7.07 -1.52 6.66
CA VAL A 154 -6.75 -1.73 8.08
C VAL A 154 -6.46 -0.38 8.71
N ASP A 155 -7.49 0.31 9.17
CA ASP A 155 -7.38 1.72 9.59
C ASP A 155 -8.29 2.11 10.76
N GLY A 156 -8.93 1.13 11.41
CA GLY A 156 -9.87 1.40 12.49
C GLY A 156 -11.10 2.22 12.06
N ALA A 157 -11.46 2.18 10.77
CA ALA A 157 -12.49 3.00 10.13
C ALA A 157 -12.17 4.50 10.02
N ALA A 158 -10.90 4.88 10.07
CA ALA A 158 -10.45 6.27 9.90
C ALA A 158 -10.78 6.87 8.51
N SER A 159 -10.85 6.03 7.47
CA SER A 159 -11.02 6.46 6.08
C SER A 159 -12.45 6.50 5.57
N ILE A 160 -13.43 5.95 6.29
CA ILE A 160 -14.86 6.01 5.92
C ILE A 160 -15.60 7.19 6.55
#